data_AF-A0A559UD65-F1
#
_entry.id   AF-A0A559UD65-F1
#
_cell.length_a   1.000
_cell.length_b   1.000
_cell.length_c   1.000
_cell.angle_alpha   90.00
_cell.angle_beta   90.00
_cell.angle_gamma   90.00
#
_symmetry.space_group_name_H-M   'P 1'
#
loop_
_entity.id
_entity.type
_entity.pdbx_description
1 polymer ?
#
loop_
_entity_poly.entity_id
_entity_poly.type
_entity_poly.pdbx_seq_one_letter_code
_entity_poly.pdbx_strand_id
1 'polypeptide(L)'
;MPGVFIGSPSACVRDVLWDEVRQYSGQGRALLAHITNNEQGFTFCTHKHAWHPVDHEGLTLIRRPNDRASSSSVTPPQSGWSKAAKRRRFGKR
;
A
#
# COMPACT_ATOMS: atom_id res chain seq x y z
N MET A 1 15.67 8.84 -0.56
CA MET A 1 15.04 7.51 -0.48
C MET A 1 13.91 7.46 -1.50
N PRO A 2 13.92 6.54 -2.48
CA PRO A 2 12.82 6.45 -3.44
C PRO A 2 11.53 5.99 -2.74
N GLY A 3 10.38 6.55 -3.14
CA GLY A 3 9.06 6.14 -2.64
C GLY A 3 8.61 6.77 -1.31
N VAL A 4 9.33 7.77 -0.79
CA VAL A 4 8.91 8.58 0.37
C VAL A 4 8.75 10.02 -0.08
N PHE A 5 7.59 10.60 0.18
CA PHE A 5 7.23 11.97 -0.18
C PHE A 5 6.79 12.74 1.07
N ILE A 6 7.14 14.02 1.17
CA ILE A 6 6.83 14.89 2.31
C ILE A 6 6.30 16.22 1.76
N GLY A 7 5.23 16.72 2.38
CA GLY A 7 4.66 18.03 2.06
C GLY A 7 3.57 18.41 3.06
N SER A 8 3.09 19.64 2.96
CA SER A 8 2.02 20.20 3.80
C SER A 8 0.82 20.68 2.97
N PRO A 9 0.20 19.81 2.15
CA PRO A 9 -1.00 20.18 1.39
C PRO A 9 -2.19 20.45 2.33
N SER A 10 -3.12 21.29 1.88
CA SER A 10 -4.43 21.41 2.52
C SER A 10 -5.19 20.08 2.47
N ALA A 11 -6.20 19.91 3.32
CA ALA A 11 -7.01 18.69 3.34
C ALA A 11 -7.59 18.35 1.97
N CYS A 12 -8.16 19.34 1.27
CA CYS A 12 -8.71 19.17 -0.08
C CYS A 12 -7.66 18.66 -1.08
N VAL A 13 -6.49 19.30 -1.14
CA VAL A 13 -5.42 18.89 -2.06
C VAL A 13 -4.89 17.50 -1.72
N ARG A 14 -4.73 17.21 -0.42
CA ARG A 14 -4.29 15.90 0.06
C ARG A 14 -5.27 14.79 -0.37
N ASP A 15 -6.56 15.03 -0.27
CA ASP A 15 -7.57 14.03 -0.58
C ASP A 15 -7.60 13.71 -2.09
N VAL A 16 -7.47 14.74 -2.94
CA VAL A 16 -7.29 14.56 -4.41
C VAL A 16 -6.01 13.77 -4.72
N LEU A 17 -4.88 14.11 -4.10
CA LEU A 17 -3.63 13.37 -4.27
C LEU A 17 -3.76 11.91 -3.83
N TRP A 18 -4.50 11.67 -2.74
CA TRP A 18 -4.74 10.32 -2.25
C TRP A 18 -5.59 9.51 -3.24
N ASP A 19 -6.56 10.12 -3.90
CA ASP A 19 -7.34 9.49 -4.96
C ASP A 19 -6.48 9.10 -6.16
N GLU A 20 -5.59 9.98 -6.62
CA GLU A 20 -4.64 9.66 -7.69
C GLU A 20 -3.73 8.49 -7.31
N VAL A 21 -3.21 8.47 -6.08
CA VAL A 21 -2.42 7.34 -5.58
C VAL A 21 -3.25 6.06 -5.65
N ARG A 22 -4.50 6.06 -5.18
CA ARG A 22 -5.37 4.88 -5.23
C ARG A 22 -5.65 4.42 -6.67
N GLN A 23 -5.80 5.36 -7.60
CA GLN A 23 -6.11 5.09 -9.00
C GLN A 23 -4.89 4.54 -9.77
N TYR A 24 -3.71 5.12 -9.58
CA TYR A 24 -2.55 4.85 -10.42
C TYR A 24 -1.51 3.92 -9.78
N SER A 25 -1.68 3.52 -8.51
CA SER A 25 -0.74 2.59 -7.85
C SER A 25 -0.71 1.18 -8.46
N GLY A 26 -1.71 0.78 -9.24
CA GLY A 26 -1.77 -0.56 -9.84
C GLY A 26 -1.73 -1.67 -8.78
N GLN A 27 -0.66 -2.47 -8.79
CA GLN A 27 -0.38 -3.52 -7.77
C GLN A 27 0.51 -3.02 -6.62
N GLY A 28 0.93 -1.75 -6.66
CA GLY A 28 1.69 -1.09 -5.61
C GLY A 28 0.86 -0.88 -4.34
N ARG A 29 1.59 -0.60 -3.25
CA ARG A 29 1.04 -0.32 -1.93
C ARG A 29 1.40 1.11 -1.53
N ALA A 30 0.51 1.77 -0.80
CA ALA A 30 0.74 3.11 -0.31
C ALA A 30 0.24 3.27 1.14
N LEU A 31 0.92 4.14 1.87
CA LEU A 31 0.56 4.58 3.21
C LEU A 31 0.71 6.10 3.25
N LEU A 32 -0.31 6.77 3.75
CA LEU A 32 -0.33 8.20 3.97
C LEU A 32 -0.47 8.43 5.47
N ALA A 33 0.45 9.23 6.04
CA ALA A 33 0.29 9.81 7.36
C ALA A 33 0.04 11.30 7.19
N HIS A 34 -0.95 11.85 7.87
CA HIS A 34 -1.25 13.27 7.76
C HIS A 34 -1.74 13.85 9.08
N ILE A 35 -1.52 15.16 9.24
CA ILE A 35 -2.02 15.92 10.39
C ILE A 35 -3.54 15.93 10.38
N THR A 36 -4.14 15.85 11.57
CA THR A 36 -5.58 16.01 11.78
C THR A 36 -5.82 16.57 13.19
N ASN A 37 -7.00 17.13 13.43
CA ASN A 37 -7.36 17.66 14.74
C ASN A 37 -7.96 16.55 15.63
N ASN A 38 -7.12 15.63 16.08
CA ASN A 38 -7.44 14.61 17.08
C ASN A 38 -6.37 14.62 18.20
N GLU A 39 -6.53 13.79 19.22
CA GLU A 39 -5.61 13.74 20.38
C GLU A 39 -4.14 13.45 19.98
N GLN A 40 -3.92 12.68 18.92
CA GLN A 40 -2.57 12.34 18.44
C GLN A 40 -1.98 13.40 17.50
N GLY A 41 -2.81 14.32 16.99
CA GLY A 41 -2.42 15.31 15.98
C GLY A 41 -2.22 14.73 14.57
N PHE A 42 -2.43 13.43 14.35
CA PHE A 42 -2.29 12.79 13.05
C PHE A 42 -3.15 11.52 12.92
N THR A 43 -3.27 11.02 11.69
CA THR A 43 -3.87 9.72 11.40
C THR A 43 -3.25 9.10 10.13
N PHE A 44 -3.69 7.89 9.78
CA PHE A 44 -3.16 7.10 8.68
C PHE A 44 -4.24 6.66 7.70
N CYS A 45 -3.90 6.68 6.41
CA CYS A 45 -4.65 6.05 5.33
C CYS A 45 -3.78 5.00 4.65
N THR A 46 -4.37 3.89 4.22
CA THR A 46 -3.64 2.80 3.57
C THR A 46 -4.33 2.35 2.28
N HIS A 47 -3.53 1.98 1.28
CA HIS A 47 -4.00 1.41 0.01
C HIS A 47 -3.24 0.11 -0.27
N LYS A 48 -3.96 -1.02 -0.28
CA LYS A 48 -3.42 -2.38 -0.52
C LYS A 48 -2.16 -2.68 0.31
N HIS A 49 -2.06 -2.07 1.48
CA HIS A 49 -0.95 -2.23 2.40
C HIS A 49 -1.30 -3.30 3.42
N ALA A 50 -0.34 -4.16 3.79
CA ALA A 50 -0.57 -5.22 4.79
C ALA A 50 -0.79 -4.64 6.19
N TRP A 51 -0.29 -3.43 6.44
CA TRP A 51 -0.48 -2.76 7.72
C TRP A 51 -1.74 -1.92 7.66
N HIS A 52 -2.58 -2.06 8.67
CA HIS A 52 -3.87 -1.38 8.73
C HIS A 52 -3.96 -0.48 9.96
N PRO A 53 -4.49 0.75 9.82
CA PRO A 53 -4.85 1.58 10.97
C PRO A 53 -5.91 0.86 11.79
N VAL A 54 -5.73 0.82 13.11
CA VAL A 54 -6.66 0.23 14.07
C VAL A 54 -6.86 1.20 15.22
N ASP A 55 -8.09 1.33 15.69
CA ASP A 55 -8.39 2.05 16.93
C ASP A 55 -8.09 1.14 18.13
N HIS A 56 -7.38 1.68 19.11
CA HIS A 56 -7.08 1.03 20.37
C HIS A 56 -7.24 2.06 21.49
N GLU A 57 -8.37 2.00 22.19
CA GLU A 57 -8.71 2.91 23.29
C GLU A 57 -8.65 4.40 22.88
N GLY A 58 -9.08 4.74 21.66
CA GLY A 58 -9.05 6.10 21.13
C GLY A 58 -7.75 6.48 20.41
N LEU A 59 -6.71 5.65 20.48
CA LEU A 59 -5.48 5.83 19.74
C LEU A 59 -5.52 5.09 18.39
N THR A 60 -5.27 5.81 17.30
CA THR A 60 -5.02 5.19 16.00
C THR A 60 -3.60 4.62 15.97
N LEU A 61 -3.49 3.30 15.97
CA LEU A 61 -2.24 2.55 15.83
C LEU A 61 -2.18 1.82 14.49
N ILE A 62 -1.02 1.26 14.14
CA ILE A 62 -0.86 0.45 12.93
C ILE A 62 -0.69 -1.02 13.32
N ARG A 63 -1.66 -1.85 12.97
CA ARG A 63 -1.57 -3.31 13.14
C ARG A 63 -0.73 -3.89 12.01
N ARG A 64 0.38 -4.52 12.37
CA ARG A 64 1.21 -5.34 11.48
C ARG A 64 0.82 -6.81 11.61
N PRO A 65 0.36 -7.48 10.53
CA PRO A 65 0.13 -8.92 10.54
C PRO A 65 1.42 -9.67 10.86
N ASN A 66 1.32 -10.70 11.71
CA ASN A 66 2.42 -11.63 11.98
C ASN A 66 2.30 -12.81 10.99
N ASP A 67 3.06 -12.74 9.90
CA ASP A 67 2.93 -13.67 8.77
C ASP A 67 3.44 -15.10 9.05
N ARG A 68 3.90 -15.39 10.28
CA ARG A 68 4.24 -16.76 10.70
C ARG A 68 3.05 -17.72 10.69
N ALA A 69 1.81 -17.22 10.71
CA ALA A 69 0.60 -18.04 10.70
C ALA A 69 -0.04 -18.24 9.30
N SER A 70 0.39 -17.50 8.28
CA SER A 70 -0.30 -17.39 6.97
C SER A 70 0.54 -17.88 5.77
N SER A 71 1.60 -18.65 6.02
CA SER A 71 2.48 -19.24 4.98
C SER A 71 1.82 -20.28 4.05
N SER A 72 0.50 -20.45 4.09
CA SER A 72 -0.23 -21.48 3.33
C SER A 72 -1.06 -20.99 2.13
N SER A 73 -1.11 -19.69 1.81
CA SER A 73 -1.82 -19.21 0.60
C SER A 73 -0.90 -18.42 -0.33
N VAL A 74 -0.01 -19.14 -1.02
CA VAL A 74 0.73 -18.62 -2.18
C VAL A 74 -0.27 -18.46 -3.33
N THR A 75 -0.77 -17.24 -3.55
CA THR A 75 -1.36 -16.89 -4.85
C THR A 75 -0.20 -16.74 -5.83
N PRO A 76 -0.13 -17.53 -6.92
CA PRO A 76 0.96 -17.40 -7.87
C PRO A 76 0.94 -16.01 -8.52
N PRO A 77 2.11 -15.37 -8.71
CA PRO A 77 2.18 -14.08 -9.38
C PRO A 77 1.61 -14.19 -10.80
N GLN A 78 0.86 -13.18 -11.25
CA GLN A 78 0.28 -13.18 -12.58
C GLN A 78 1.39 -13.24 -13.65
N SER A 79 1.45 -14.39 -14.32
CA SER A 79 2.37 -14.68 -15.42
C SER A 79 1.99 -13.87 -16.66
N GLY A 80 2.48 -12.64 -16.75
CA GLY A 80 2.07 -11.71 -17.82
C GLY A 80 3.19 -11.12 -18.68
N TRP A 81 4.31 -10.69 -18.10
CA TRP A 81 5.20 -9.75 -18.83
C TRP A 81 6.64 -10.21 -19.08
N SER A 82 7.09 -11.34 -18.53
CA SER A 82 8.50 -11.73 -18.71
C SER A 82 8.78 -12.29 -20.11
N LYS A 83 9.62 -11.60 -20.90
CA LYS A 83 10.18 -12.11 -22.18
C LYS A 83 10.82 -13.50 -22.04
N ALA A 84 11.43 -13.77 -20.88
CA ALA A 84 11.99 -15.09 -20.55
C ALA A 84 10.92 -16.19 -20.45
N ALA A 85 9.75 -15.90 -19.86
CA ALA A 85 8.63 -16.84 -19.79
C ALA A 85 8.03 -17.11 -21.18
N LYS A 86 7.89 -16.07 -22.02
CA LYS A 86 7.46 -16.22 -23.43
C LYS A 86 8.44 -17.08 -24.24
N ARG A 87 9.76 -16.86 -24.09
CA ARG A 87 10.80 -17.68 -24.72
C ARG A 87 10.74 -19.15 -24.28
N ARG A 88 10.52 -19.44 -23.00
CA ARG A 88 10.38 -20.83 -22.53
C ARG A 88 9.14 -21.52 -23.11
N ARG A 89 8.02 -20.79 -23.26
CA ARG A 89 6.76 -21.32 -23.78
C ARG A 89 6.76 -21.58 -25.28
N PHE A 90 7.49 -20.78 -26.06
CA PHE A 90 7.48 -20.85 -27.53
C PHE A 90 8.83 -21.19 -28.17
N GLY A 91 9.89 -21.39 -27.37
CA GLY A 91 11.27 -21.58 -27.85
C GLY A 91 11.75 -23.03 -27.96
N LYS A 92 10.88 -24.03 -27.80
CA LYS A 92 11.18 -25.43 -28.14
C LYS A 92 10.52 -25.78 -29.48
N ARG A 93 11.23 -25.46 -30.56
CA ARG A 93 11.16 -26.13 -31.85
C ARG A 93 12.58 -26.28 -32.34
#